data_AF-A0A6A2FMW4-F1
#
_entry.id   AF-A0A6A2FMW4-F1
#
_cell.length_a   1.000
_cell.length_b   1.000
_cell.length_c   1.000
_cell.angle_alpha   90.00
_cell.angle_beta   90.00
_cell.angle_gamma   90.00
#
_symmetry.space_group_name_H-M   'P 1'
#
loop_
_entity.id
_entity.type
_entity.pdbx_description
1 polymer ?
#
loop_
_entity_poly.entity_id
_entity_poly.type
_entity_poly.pdbx_seq_one_letter_code
_entity_poly.pdbx_strand_id
1 'polypeptide(L)'
;MIELVLCRKESNQHETVGDLYLNGKLLCHTLEDEKRAVKVWGETRIPAGKYEIKLRTFGAHHQRYKNRFAFHIGMLWLQDVPNFKDILIHIGNTDKDTAGCILVGNKINKQNGRYSLLNSTDAYTTHYPTVANAISRGEKVYITIKDE
;
A
#
# COMPACT_ATOMS: atom_id res chain seq x y z
N MET A 1 -0.08 -4.72 19.43
CA MET A 1 0.90 -4.32 18.38
C MET A 1 0.58 -5.17 17.17
N ILE A 2 0.40 -4.54 16.02
CA ILE A 2 0.14 -5.22 14.75
C ILE A 2 1.32 -5.00 13.81
N GLU A 3 1.69 -6.04 13.09
CA GLU A 3 2.71 -5.96 12.04
C GLU A 3 2.19 -6.54 10.73
N LEU A 4 2.17 -5.69 9.71
CA LEU A 4 2.01 -6.08 8.33
C LEU A 4 3.39 -6.43 7.75
N VAL A 5 3.43 -7.42 6.87
CA VAL A 5 4.64 -7.76 6.11
C VAL A 5 4.33 -7.70 4.64
N LEU A 6 4.99 -6.82 3.90
CA LEU A 6 4.94 -6.78 2.43
C LEU A 6 6.18 -7.48 1.91
N CYS A 7 5.99 -8.60 1.22
CA CYS A 7 7.06 -9.30 0.52
C CYS A 7 6.96 -8.98 -0.97
N ARG A 8 7.91 -8.22 -1.51
CA ARG A 8 8.05 -8.02 -2.96
C ARG A 8 8.44 -9.36 -3.60
N LYS A 9 7.91 -9.61 -4.79
CA LYS A 9 8.02 -10.92 -5.47
C LYS A 9 8.67 -10.80 -6.83
N GLU A 10 8.24 -9.82 -7.61
CA GLU A 10 8.80 -9.57 -8.92
C GLU A 10 8.79 -8.07 -9.18
N SER A 11 9.89 -7.58 -9.74
CA SER A 11 10.00 -6.22 -10.24
C SER A 11 10.36 -6.29 -11.72
N ASN A 12 9.73 -5.44 -12.51
CA ASN A 12 10.18 -5.15 -13.86
C ASN A 12 10.52 -3.64 -13.98
N GLN A 13 10.69 -3.17 -15.21
CA GLN A 13 11.04 -1.78 -15.51
C GLN A 13 9.89 -0.77 -15.28
N HIS A 14 8.72 -1.22 -14.87
CA HIS A 14 7.50 -0.41 -14.76
C HIS A 14 6.83 -0.52 -13.40
N GLU A 15 6.87 -1.70 -12.79
CA GLU A 15 6.19 -1.93 -11.52
C GLU A 15 6.82 -3.05 -10.71
N THR A 16 6.52 -3.03 -9.42
CA THR A 16 6.87 -4.07 -8.46
C THR A 16 5.60 -4.69 -7.90
N VAL A 17 5.46 -6.01 -8.01
CA VAL A 17 4.36 -6.75 -7.38
C VAL A 17 4.84 -7.48 -6.13
N GLY A 18 3.94 -7.58 -5.15
CA GLY A 18 4.22 -8.27 -3.88
C GLY A 18 2.97 -8.78 -3.21
N ASP A 19 3.16 -9.44 -2.07
CA ASP A 19 2.09 -10.00 -1.24
C ASP A 19 2.12 -9.33 0.15
N LEU A 20 0.95 -8.91 0.65
CA LEU A 20 0.78 -8.30 1.97
C LEU A 20 0.21 -9.32 2.94
N TYR A 21 0.88 -9.48 4.08
CA TYR A 21 0.53 -10.44 5.12
C TYR A 21 0.23 -9.74 6.43
N LEU A 22 -0.63 -10.36 7.23
CA LEU A 22 -0.86 -10.03 8.63
C LEU A 22 -0.77 -11.32 9.44
N ASN A 23 0.13 -11.38 10.41
CA ASN A 23 0.37 -12.56 11.24
C ASN A 23 0.61 -13.84 10.40
N GLY A 24 1.35 -13.72 9.30
CA GLY A 24 1.65 -14.82 8.38
C GLY A 24 0.50 -15.22 7.44
N LYS A 25 -0.69 -14.66 7.60
CA LYS A 25 -1.82 -14.89 6.69
C LYS A 25 -1.80 -13.87 5.55
N LEU A 26 -1.88 -14.35 4.31
CA LEU A 26 -2.04 -13.49 3.14
C LEU A 26 -3.33 -12.68 3.27
N LEU A 27 -3.21 -11.35 3.17
CA LEU A 27 -4.34 -10.44 3.04
C LEU A 27 -4.66 -10.24 1.57
N CYS A 28 -3.73 -9.67 0.82
CA CYS A 28 -3.93 -9.29 -0.57
C CYS A 28 -2.58 -9.18 -1.31
N HIS A 29 -2.67 -8.92 -2.60
CA HIS A 29 -1.52 -8.56 -3.43
C HIS A 29 -1.33 -7.04 -3.46
N THR A 30 -0.11 -6.63 -3.79
CA THR A 30 0.32 -5.24 -3.86
C THR A 30 0.97 -4.93 -5.19
N LEU A 31 0.90 -3.65 -5.57
CA LEU A 31 1.61 -3.08 -6.70
C LEU A 31 2.19 -1.74 -6.28
N GLU A 32 3.46 -1.54 -6.57
CA GLU A 32 4.21 -0.30 -6.38
C GLU A 32 4.88 0.06 -7.72
N ASP A 33 5.42 1.28 -7.81
CA ASP A 33 6.29 1.66 -8.93
C ASP A 33 7.52 0.73 -9.06
N GLU A 34 8.32 0.93 -10.10
CA GLU A 34 9.57 0.22 -10.31
C GLU A 34 10.66 0.61 -9.28
N LYS A 35 11.66 -0.26 -9.16
CA LYS A 35 12.87 0.02 -8.39
C LYS A 35 13.78 0.97 -9.16
N ARG A 36 14.18 2.08 -8.53
CA ARG A 36 15.22 2.98 -9.05
C ARG A 36 16.28 3.28 -7.99
N ALA A 37 17.52 3.45 -8.43
CA ALA A 37 18.63 3.87 -7.56
C ALA A 37 18.47 5.34 -7.13
N VAL A 38 17.93 6.18 -8.02
CA VAL A 38 17.64 7.59 -7.76
C VAL A 38 16.14 7.80 -7.91
N LYS A 39 15.52 8.42 -6.90
CA LYS A 39 14.08 8.67 -6.88
C LYS A 39 13.67 9.58 -8.03
N VAL A 40 12.71 9.10 -8.81
CA VAL A 40 11.93 9.88 -9.79
C VAL A 40 10.50 9.99 -9.26
N TRP A 41 9.93 11.19 -9.31
CA TRP A 41 8.56 11.39 -8.84
C TRP A 41 7.58 10.65 -9.76
N GLY A 42 6.68 9.85 -9.18
CA GLY A 42 5.70 9.06 -9.94
C GLY A 42 6.21 7.74 -10.52
N GLU A 43 7.48 7.39 -10.30
CA GLU A 43 8.17 6.31 -11.04
C GLU A 43 9.18 5.60 -10.11
N THR A 44 8.95 5.59 -8.79
CA THR A 44 9.89 4.95 -7.86
C THR A 44 9.21 4.42 -6.61
N ARG A 45 9.36 3.11 -6.36
CA ARG A 45 8.90 2.48 -5.12
C ARG A 45 9.69 2.96 -3.91
N ILE A 46 9.07 2.89 -2.74
CA ILE A 46 9.73 3.26 -1.49
C ILE A 46 10.83 2.25 -1.11
N PRO A 47 11.83 2.63 -0.29
CA PRO A 47 12.85 1.69 0.16
C PRO A 47 12.25 0.54 0.99
N ALA A 48 12.86 -0.65 0.92
CA ALA A 48 12.58 -1.70 1.89
C ALA A 48 12.96 -1.22 3.30
N GLY A 49 12.24 -1.69 4.32
CA GLY A 49 12.40 -1.20 5.69
C GLY A 49 11.16 -1.41 6.55
N LYS A 50 11.21 -0.86 7.77
CA LYS A 50 10.10 -0.93 8.73
C LYS A 50 9.57 0.47 8.97
N TYR A 51 8.27 0.66 8.73
CA TYR A 51 7.59 1.96 8.85
C TYR A 51 6.41 1.86 9.81
N GLU A 52 6.23 2.85 10.67
CA GLU A 52 5.00 2.99 11.47
C GLU A 52 3.86 3.40 10.55
N ILE A 53 2.66 2.87 10.79
CA ILE A 53 1.44 3.30 10.09
C ILE A 53 0.58 4.13 11.05
N LYS A 54 0.22 5.33 10.62
CA LYS A 54 -0.75 6.20 11.30
C LYS A 54 -1.96 6.45 10.42
N LEU A 55 -3.02 7.00 11.02
CA LEU A 55 -4.18 7.48 10.29
C LEU A 55 -3.97 8.94 9.88
N ARG A 56 -4.08 9.20 8.57
CA ARG A 56 -4.07 10.55 8.00
C ARG A 56 -5.50 10.99 7.67
N THR A 57 -5.93 12.10 8.27
CA THR A 57 -7.31 12.62 8.17
C THR A 57 -7.44 13.89 7.31
N PHE A 58 -6.50 14.12 6.41
CA PHE A 58 -6.50 15.26 5.48
C PHE A 58 -6.09 14.83 4.07
N GLY A 59 -6.20 15.76 3.11
CA GLY A 59 -5.82 15.57 1.70
C GLY A 59 -6.87 14.85 0.84
N ALA A 60 -6.64 14.85 -0.48
CA ALA A 60 -7.62 14.41 -1.46
C ALA A 60 -8.04 12.93 -1.30
N HIS A 61 -7.11 12.02 -1.01
CA HIS A 61 -7.44 10.61 -0.77
C HIS A 61 -8.38 10.46 0.43
N HIS A 62 -8.09 11.13 1.55
CA HIS A 62 -8.98 11.08 2.72
C HIS A 62 -10.38 11.58 2.38
N GLN A 63 -10.51 12.73 1.70
CA GLN A 63 -11.80 13.30 1.35
C GLN A 63 -12.61 12.38 0.41
N ARG A 64 -11.97 11.81 -0.61
CA ARG A 64 -12.62 10.87 -1.53
C ARG A 64 -13.11 9.62 -0.81
N TYR A 65 -12.29 9.05 0.08
CA TYR A 65 -12.64 7.82 0.80
C TYR A 65 -13.71 8.07 1.86
N LYS A 66 -13.68 9.24 2.53
CA LYS A 66 -14.73 9.66 3.46
C LYS A 66 -16.10 9.74 2.78
N ASN A 67 -16.15 10.25 1.55
CA ASN A 67 -17.39 10.31 0.77
C ASN A 67 -17.84 8.94 0.25
N ARG A 68 -16.90 8.01 0.03
CA ARG A 68 -17.16 6.70 -0.59
C ARG A 68 -17.48 5.60 0.42
N PHE A 69 -16.91 5.66 1.63
CA PHE A 69 -16.95 4.58 2.61
C PHE A 69 -17.31 5.12 4.00
N ALA A 70 -18.47 4.72 4.51
CA ALA A 70 -18.95 5.15 5.83
C ALA A 70 -18.03 4.73 7.00
N PHE A 71 -17.28 3.63 6.84
CA PHE A 71 -16.35 3.12 7.85
C PHE A 71 -14.96 3.81 7.79
N HIS A 72 -14.73 4.73 6.86
CA HIS A 72 -13.42 5.36 6.68
C HIS A 72 -13.12 6.38 7.77
N ILE A 73 -12.03 6.17 8.50
CA ILE A 73 -11.59 7.02 9.61
C ILE A 73 -10.25 7.72 9.36
N GLY A 74 -9.62 7.49 8.21
CA GLY A 74 -8.29 8.02 7.88
C GLY A 74 -7.55 7.11 6.90
N MET A 75 -6.64 7.66 6.10
CA MET A 75 -5.81 6.83 5.23
C MET A 75 -4.72 6.15 6.05
N LEU A 76 -4.42 4.88 5.74
CA LEU A 76 -3.23 4.21 6.28
C LEU A 76 -1.99 4.88 5.68
N TRP A 77 -1.21 5.55 6.53
CA TRP A 77 -0.11 6.42 6.12
C TRP A 77 1.21 5.99 6.76
N LEU A 78 2.16 5.59 5.93
CA LEU A 78 3.51 5.20 6.36
C LEU A 78 4.29 6.43 6.79
N GLN A 79 4.87 6.37 7.99
CA GLN A 79 5.67 7.44 8.58
C GLN A 79 7.15 7.31 8.22
N ASP A 80 7.82 8.46 8.18
CA ASP A 80 9.29 8.57 8.08
C ASP A 80 9.91 7.82 6.89
N VAL A 81 9.19 7.78 5.75
CA VAL A 81 9.67 7.14 4.52
C VAL A 81 10.75 8.03 3.86
N PRO A 82 12.00 7.56 3.71
CA PRO A 82 13.10 8.39 3.24
C PRO A 82 12.86 8.96 1.84
N ASN A 83 12.94 10.29 1.67
CA ASN A 83 12.73 11.00 0.41
C ASN A 83 11.30 10.94 -0.17
N PHE A 84 10.33 10.40 0.57
CA PHE A 84 8.92 10.39 0.18
C PHE A 84 8.07 11.17 1.19
N LYS A 85 6.89 11.59 0.74
CA LYS A 85 5.87 12.23 1.57
C LYS A 85 4.54 11.58 1.26
N ASP A 86 3.66 11.53 2.25
CA ASP A 86 2.27 11.09 2.09
C ASP A 86 2.13 9.69 1.44
N ILE A 87 2.95 8.71 1.84
CA ILE A 87 2.88 7.34 1.33
C ILE A 87 1.71 6.59 1.96
N LEU A 88 0.73 6.25 1.14
CA LEU A 88 -0.51 5.61 1.58
C LEU A 88 -0.60 4.17 1.10
N ILE A 89 -1.41 3.37 1.80
CA ILE A 89 -1.93 2.09 1.28
C ILE A 89 -3.35 2.36 0.75
N HIS A 90 -3.60 2.14 -0.54
CA HIS A 90 -4.89 2.50 -1.13
C HIS A 90 -5.30 1.67 -2.36
N ILE A 91 -6.56 1.85 -2.77
CA ILE A 91 -7.13 1.27 -4.00
C ILE A 91 -6.44 1.87 -5.22
N GLY A 92 -5.95 1.02 -6.12
CA GLY A 92 -5.42 1.32 -7.44
C GLY A 92 -5.12 0.02 -8.17
N ASN A 93 -4.94 0.09 -9.49
CA ASN A 93 -4.80 -1.11 -10.32
C ASN A 93 -3.48 -1.15 -11.09
N THR A 94 -2.86 -0.01 -11.38
CA THR A 94 -1.66 0.09 -12.22
C THR A 94 -0.65 1.06 -11.63
N ASP A 95 0.59 1.05 -12.14
CA ASP A 95 1.65 2.03 -11.84
C ASP A 95 1.13 3.48 -11.93
N LYS A 96 0.25 3.78 -12.89
CA LYS A 96 -0.37 5.11 -13.06
C LYS A 96 -1.27 5.56 -11.90
N ASP A 97 -1.70 4.65 -11.05
CA ASP A 97 -2.54 4.95 -9.89
C ASP A 97 -1.70 5.28 -8.65
N THR A 98 -0.37 5.27 -8.74
CA THR A 98 0.53 5.53 -7.62
C THR A 98 1.61 6.55 -7.99
N ALA A 99 2.25 7.11 -6.96
CA ALA A 99 3.43 7.96 -7.06
C ALA A 99 4.38 7.66 -5.90
N GLY A 100 4.61 6.36 -5.67
CA GLY A 100 5.32 5.79 -4.51
C GLY A 100 4.42 5.22 -3.41
N CYS A 101 3.10 5.28 -3.55
CA CYS A 101 2.15 4.60 -2.64
C CYS A 101 2.09 3.09 -2.91
N ILE A 102 1.53 2.35 -1.95
CA ILE A 102 1.31 0.91 -2.07
C ILE A 102 -0.14 0.68 -2.49
N LEU A 103 -0.34 0.09 -3.67
CA LEU A 103 -1.66 -0.31 -4.15
C LEU A 103 -2.01 -1.70 -3.62
N VAL A 104 -3.31 -1.99 -3.46
CA VAL A 104 -3.80 -3.31 -2.98
C VAL A 104 -4.87 -3.90 -3.91
N GLY A 105 -4.87 -5.22 -4.06
CA GLY A 105 -5.84 -5.97 -4.86
C GLY A 105 -5.86 -7.47 -4.57
N ASN A 106 -6.97 -8.15 -4.89
CA ASN A 106 -7.14 -9.58 -4.57
C ASN A 106 -6.57 -10.52 -5.63
N LYS A 107 -6.22 -10.00 -6.82
CA LYS A 107 -5.54 -10.78 -7.86
C LYS A 107 -4.50 -9.93 -8.58
N ILE A 108 -3.45 -10.58 -9.05
CA ILE A 108 -2.48 -10.02 -9.99
C ILE A 108 -2.84 -10.53 -11.39
N ASN A 109 -2.85 -9.62 -12.36
CA ASN A 109 -2.92 -9.92 -13.78
C ASN A 109 -1.60 -9.51 -14.44
N LYS A 110 -1.13 -10.28 -15.43
CA LYS A 110 0.05 -9.96 -16.23
C LYS A 110 -0.31 -10.05 -17.71
N GLN A 111 -0.20 -8.93 -18.42
CA GLN A 111 -0.47 -8.86 -19.86
C GLN A 111 0.60 -8.03 -20.55
N ASN A 112 1.16 -8.55 -21.66
CA ASN A 112 2.21 -7.87 -22.43
C ASN A 112 3.41 -7.42 -21.58
N GLY A 113 3.80 -8.24 -20.60
CA GLY A 113 4.91 -7.94 -19.70
C GLY A 113 4.58 -6.94 -18.57
N ARG A 114 3.35 -6.43 -18.50
CA ARG A 114 2.90 -5.46 -17.50
C ARG A 114 1.96 -6.08 -16.47
N TYR A 115 2.10 -5.68 -15.23
CA TYR A 115 1.26 -6.08 -14.13
C TYR A 115 0.11 -5.11 -13.88
N SER A 116 -1.01 -5.67 -13.44
CA SER A 116 -2.10 -4.91 -12.85
C SER A 116 -2.75 -5.67 -11.71
N LEU A 117 -3.39 -4.94 -10.80
CA LEU A 117 -4.22 -5.50 -9.75
C LEU A 117 -5.69 -5.55 -10.18
N LEU A 118 -6.38 -6.59 -9.76
CA LEU A 118 -7.84 -6.73 -9.90
C LEU A 118 -8.50 -6.75 -8.53
N ASN A 119 -9.77 -6.34 -8.49
CA ASN A 119 -10.59 -6.32 -7.26
C ASN A 119 -9.97 -5.48 -6.12
N SER A 120 -9.34 -4.35 -6.47
CA SER A 120 -8.67 -3.45 -5.51
C SER A 120 -9.60 -2.84 -4.46
N THR A 121 -10.83 -2.51 -4.84
CA THR A 121 -11.83 -2.01 -3.89
C THR A 121 -12.18 -3.07 -2.85
N ASP A 122 -12.40 -4.31 -3.27
CA ASP A 122 -12.77 -5.43 -2.40
C ASP A 122 -11.63 -5.78 -1.43
N ALA A 123 -10.39 -5.83 -1.93
CA ALA A 123 -9.19 -6.00 -1.10
C ALA A 123 -9.09 -4.93 -0.01
N TYR A 124 -9.27 -3.66 -0.39
CA TYR A 124 -9.21 -2.56 0.56
C TYR A 124 -10.34 -2.62 1.58
N THR A 125 -11.60 -2.77 1.14
CA THR A 125 -12.77 -2.77 2.05
C THR A 125 -12.73 -3.94 3.03
N THR A 126 -12.14 -5.08 2.63
CA THR A 126 -12.03 -6.28 3.46
C THR A 126 -10.99 -6.13 4.56
N HIS A 127 -9.83 -5.52 4.26
CA HIS A 127 -8.68 -5.53 5.18
C HIS A 127 -8.43 -4.21 5.90
N TYR A 128 -8.83 -3.08 5.30
CA TYR A 128 -8.67 -1.75 5.91
C TYR A 128 -9.24 -1.67 7.34
N PRO A 129 -10.48 -2.14 7.63
CA PRO A 129 -11.06 -1.99 8.95
C PRO A 129 -10.23 -2.65 10.05
N THR A 130 -9.61 -3.80 9.79
CA THR A 130 -8.77 -4.50 10.77
C THR A 130 -7.60 -3.63 11.22
N VAL A 131 -6.90 -3.01 10.27
CA VAL A 131 -5.71 -2.18 10.54
C VAL A 131 -6.13 -0.84 11.15
N ALA A 132 -7.11 -0.16 10.55
CA ALA A 132 -7.56 1.15 11.00
C ALA A 132 -8.14 1.11 12.43
N ASN A 133 -8.92 0.06 12.75
CA ASN A 133 -9.49 -0.09 14.09
C ASN A 133 -8.43 -0.39 15.16
N ALA A 134 -7.32 -1.04 14.79
CA ALA A 134 -6.22 -1.23 15.75
C ALA A 134 -5.55 0.11 16.08
N ILE A 135 -5.29 0.94 15.07
CA ILE A 135 -4.74 2.28 15.27
C ILE A 135 -5.69 3.13 16.13
N SER A 136 -7.00 3.08 15.87
CA SER A 136 -7.97 3.87 16.65
C SER A 136 -8.10 3.44 18.11
N ARG A 137 -7.76 2.18 18.44
CA ARG A 137 -7.64 1.69 19.82
C ARG A 137 -6.31 2.04 20.49
N GLY A 138 -5.43 2.80 19.82
CA GLY A 138 -4.11 3.17 20.33
C GLY A 138 -3.05 2.09 20.18
N GLU A 139 -3.32 1.04 19.40
CA GLU A 139 -2.29 0.04 19.10
C GLU A 139 -1.27 0.59 18.10
N LYS A 140 0.01 0.33 18.36
CA LYS A 140 1.05 0.58 17.35
C LYS A 140 0.95 -0.43 16.21
N VAL A 141 0.94 0.09 14.98
CA VAL A 141 0.89 -0.67 13.75
C VAL A 141 2.14 -0.37 12.93
N TYR A 142 2.79 -1.41 12.43
CA TYR A 142 3.95 -1.30 11.56
C TYR A 142 3.74 -2.07 10.26
N ILE A 143 4.46 -1.69 9.22
CA ILE A 143 4.68 -2.49 8.02
C ILE A 143 6.17 -2.72 7.82
N THR A 144 6.55 -3.98 7.64
CA THR A 144 7.89 -4.39 7.25
C THR A 144 7.87 -4.78 5.78
N ILE A 145 8.62 -4.03 4.97
CA ILE A 145 8.76 -4.24 3.52
C ILE A 145 10.06 -4.97 3.26
N LYS A 146 9.96 -6.10 2.54
CA LYS A 146 11.08 -6.94 2.13
C LYS A 146 11.18 -6.90 0.61
N ASP A 147 12.40 -6.69 0.12
CA ASP A 147 12.72 -6.82 -1.30
C ASP A 147 12.66 -8.30 -1.72
N GLU A 148 12.49 -8.49 -3.03
CA GLU A 148 12.52 -9.75 -3.77
C GLU A 148 13.88 -10.46 -3.74
#